data_AF-A0A8I1ZL12-F1
#
_entry.id   AF-A0A8I1ZL12-F1
#
_cell.length_a   1.000
_cell.length_b   1.000
_cell.length_c   1.000
_cell.angle_alpha   90.00
_cell.angle_beta   90.00
_cell.angle_gamma   90.00
#
_symmetry.space_group_name_H-M   'P 1'
#
loop_
_entity.id
_entity.type
_entity.pdbx_description
1 polymer ?
#
loop_
_entity_poly.entity_id
_entity_poly.type
_entity_poly.pdbx_seq_one_letter_code
_entity_poly.pdbx_strand_id
1 'polypeptide(L)'
;MGEPLFHVHGEDGRISLRGVISSPVSGALGDAYASSGSAAEVVLDCAGIERMDIFGLNELIKLGLRARVQGRSLRAANVSPGLVNIFRATRTDEAFAPQPGTGPYSYSRAAASAWAEPIDSIVLREVPDGAVNLNVDGLAVVGPVQGFGQLWEKTYRVRLSGSRVTPKEAVAALKTHFPSLQPPQNRFFPTSRGIAPGEVVLINAHTPAGLVSTGVWVVHADDDSFTFMTPQGHPESGWVSFTAFEEHGNTVAQVKGFARANDPIYELGFRLIGSREQERIWVHVLESLAQHFGVPGWVRMHKTCVGPDLQWNQVANVWYNAQIRTVLSSLRRAFSS
;
A
#
# COMPACT_ATOMS: atom_id res chain seq x y z
N MET A 1 -28.36 -3.85 2.59
CA MET A 1 -27.92 -3.78 1.18
C MET A 1 -27.18 -5.06 0.90
N GLY A 2 -27.60 -5.85 -0.09
CA GLY A 2 -26.88 -7.09 -0.43
C GLY A 2 -25.44 -6.76 -0.79
N GLU A 3 -24.48 -7.53 -0.26
CA GLU A 3 -23.09 -7.38 -0.69
C GLU A 3 -23.03 -7.53 -2.22
N PRO A 4 -22.31 -6.65 -2.94
CA PRO A 4 -22.11 -6.83 -4.36
C PRO A 4 -21.41 -8.18 -4.56
N LEU A 5 -22.11 -9.12 -5.21
CA LEU A 5 -21.59 -10.46 -5.45
C LEU A 5 -20.37 -10.35 -6.36
N PHE A 6 -19.20 -10.63 -5.79
CA PHE A 6 -18.04 -10.97 -6.57
C PHE A 6 -18.30 -12.30 -7.27
N HIS A 7 -18.28 -12.29 -8.60
CA HIS A 7 -18.39 -13.50 -9.42
C HIS A 7 -17.05 -13.76 -10.10
N VAL A 8 -16.54 -14.96 -9.91
CA VAL A 8 -15.29 -15.42 -10.53
C VAL A 8 -15.46 -16.81 -11.11
N HIS A 9 -14.89 -17.01 -12.28
CA HIS A 9 -14.89 -18.29 -12.98
C HIS A 9 -13.55 -18.53 -13.65
N GLY A 10 -13.00 -19.72 -13.52
CA GLY A 10 -11.75 -20.11 -14.16
C GLY A 10 -11.94 -21.30 -15.08
N GLU A 11 -11.50 -21.17 -16.33
CA GLU A 11 -11.60 -22.19 -17.37
C GLU A 11 -10.58 -21.90 -18.48
N ASP A 12 -9.99 -22.94 -19.06
CA ASP A 12 -9.12 -22.86 -20.26
C ASP A 12 -8.05 -21.75 -20.23
N GLY A 13 -7.30 -21.66 -19.13
CA GLY A 13 -6.24 -20.66 -18.96
C GLY A 13 -6.74 -19.23 -18.73
N ARG A 14 -8.02 -19.04 -18.42
CA ARG A 14 -8.64 -17.73 -18.17
C ARG A 14 -9.31 -17.69 -16.80
N ILE A 15 -9.29 -16.54 -16.15
CA ILE A 15 -10.05 -16.22 -14.94
C ILE A 15 -10.89 -14.98 -15.24
N SER A 16 -12.21 -15.12 -15.26
CA SER A 16 -13.15 -14.00 -15.44
C SER A 16 -13.45 -13.33 -14.11
N LEU A 17 -13.19 -12.03 -14.00
CA LEU A 17 -13.41 -11.24 -12.78
C LEU A 17 -14.61 -10.32 -12.98
N ARG A 18 -15.64 -10.44 -12.12
CA ARG A 18 -16.83 -9.59 -12.17
C ARG A 18 -17.23 -9.09 -10.78
N GLY A 19 -17.66 -7.82 -10.71
CA GLY A 19 -18.10 -7.18 -9.47
C GLY A 19 -16.97 -6.45 -8.73
N VAL A 20 -17.03 -6.43 -7.39
CA VAL A 20 -16.09 -5.72 -6.52
C VAL A 20 -14.93 -6.63 -6.11
N ILE A 21 -13.70 -6.19 -6.38
CA ILE A 21 -12.47 -6.91 -6.00
C ILE A 21 -11.90 -6.29 -4.73
N SER A 22 -11.98 -7.02 -3.61
CA SER A 22 -11.51 -6.60 -2.27
C SER A 22 -11.03 -7.82 -1.46
N SER A 23 -10.66 -7.66 -0.17
CA SER A 23 -10.13 -8.74 0.68
C SER A 23 -10.93 -10.07 0.65
N PRO A 24 -12.27 -10.09 0.66
CA PRO A 24 -13.03 -11.36 0.74
C PRO A 24 -12.86 -12.29 -0.47
N VAL A 25 -12.32 -11.81 -1.59
CA VAL A 25 -12.24 -12.56 -2.86
C VAL A 25 -11.15 -13.66 -2.87
N SER A 26 -10.26 -13.69 -1.88
CA SER A 26 -9.06 -14.54 -1.85
C SER A 26 -9.34 -16.02 -2.14
N GLY A 27 -10.32 -16.60 -1.44
CA GLY A 27 -10.69 -18.01 -1.59
C GLY A 27 -11.20 -18.32 -3.00
N ALA A 28 -12.17 -17.53 -3.46
CA ALA A 28 -12.78 -17.72 -4.78
C ALA A 28 -11.79 -17.48 -5.94
N LEU A 29 -10.85 -16.54 -5.81
CA LEU A 29 -9.73 -16.40 -6.75
C LEU A 29 -8.84 -17.64 -6.80
N GLY A 30 -8.56 -18.24 -5.63
CA GLY A 30 -7.77 -19.46 -5.53
C GLY A 30 -8.41 -20.65 -6.22
N ASP A 31 -9.73 -20.81 -6.07
CA ASP A 31 -10.52 -21.87 -6.69
C ASP A 31 -10.62 -21.69 -8.21
N ALA A 32 -10.88 -20.47 -8.67
CA ALA A 32 -10.89 -20.14 -10.09
C ALA A 32 -9.51 -20.35 -10.74
N TYR A 33 -8.43 -19.99 -10.05
CA TYR A 33 -7.09 -20.26 -10.55
C TYR A 33 -6.78 -21.75 -10.68
N ALA A 34 -7.19 -22.57 -9.70
CA ALA A 34 -7.08 -24.02 -9.82
C ALA A 34 -7.90 -24.57 -11.00
N SER A 35 -9.09 -24.00 -11.24
CA SER A 35 -9.99 -24.38 -12.33
C SER A 35 -9.52 -23.91 -13.72
N SER A 36 -8.63 -22.91 -13.79
CA SER A 36 -8.04 -22.42 -15.05
C SER A 36 -7.13 -23.42 -15.78
N GLY A 37 -6.95 -24.63 -15.25
CA GLY A 37 -6.14 -25.67 -15.85
C GLY A 37 -4.64 -25.44 -15.68
N SER A 38 -3.85 -25.93 -16.65
CA SER A 38 -2.38 -25.98 -16.58
C SER A 38 -1.67 -25.02 -17.53
N ALA A 39 -2.38 -24.04 -18.09
CA ALA A 39 -1.79 -23.06 -19.02
C ALA A 39 -0.60 -22.33 -18.36
N ALA A 40 0.50 -22.21 -19.10
CA ALA A 40 1.72 -21.54 -18.62
C ALA A 40 1.48 -20.05 -18.29
N GLU A 41 0.62 -19.40 -19.05
CA GLU A 41 0.13 -18.06 -18.79
C GLU A 41 -1.39 -18.11 -18.53
N VAL A 42 -1.85 -17.46 -17.47
CA VAL A 42 -3.27 -17.34 -17.12
C VAL A 42 -3.74 -15.91 -17.35
N VAL A 43 -4.83 -15.77 -18.11
CA VAL A 43 -5.42 -14.47 -18.43
C VAL A 43 -6.47 -14.09 -17.40
N LEU A 44 -6.23 -13.00 -16.67
CA LEU A 44 -7.24 -12.33 -15.83
C LEU A 44 -8.09 -11.43 -16.73
N ASP A 45 -9.32 -11.81 -17.00
CA ASP A 45 -10.28 -11.01 -17.73
C ASP A 45 -10.97 -10.00 -16.81
N CYS A 46 -10.60 -8.73 -16.98
CA CYS A 46 -11.00 -7.63 -16.12
C CYS A 46 -12.26 -6.88 -16.62
N ALA A 47 -12.90 -7.32 -17.70
CA ALA A 47 -14.00 -6.58 -18.34
C ALA A 47 -15.18 -6.29 -17.38
N GLY A 48 -15.47 -7.24 -16.48
CA GLY A 48 -16.59 -7.14 -15.55
C GLY A 48 -16.25 -6.54 -14.20
N ILE A 49 -15.01 -6.08 -13.97
CA ILE A 49 -14.66 -5.43 -12.71
C ILE A 49 -15.38 -4.09 -12.60
N GLU A 50 -16.17 -3.92 -11.53
CA GLU A 50 -16.96 -2.72 -11.25
C GLU A 50 -16.20 -1.73 -10.36
N ARG A 51 -15.50 -2.28 -9.36
CA ARG A 51 -14.62 -1.56 -8.44
C ARG A 51 -13.49 -2.51 -8.01
N MET A 52 -12.31 -1.95 -7.78
CA MET A 52 -11.21 -2.64 -7.13
C MET A 52 -10.63 -1.69 -6.10
N ASP A 53 -10.44 -2.17 -4.88
CA ASP A 53 -9.69 -1.45 -3.84
C ASP A 53 -8.24 -1.98 -3.76
N ILE A 54 -7.46 -1.36 -2.89
CA ILE A 54 -6.06 -1.76 -2.67
C ILE A 54 -5.92 -3.19 -2.15
N PHE A 55 -6.91 -3.72 -1.43
CA PHE A 55 -6.89 -5.09 -0.94
C PHE A 55 -7.17 -6.10 -2.04
N GLY A 56 -8.01 -5.75 -3.02
CA GLY A 56 -8.16 -6.52 -4.24
C GLY A 56 -6.83 -6.70 -4.98
N LEU A 57 -6.03 -5.62 -5.08
CA LEU A 57 -4.67 -5.71 -5.64
C LEU A 57 -3.75 -6.62 -4.80
N ASN A 58 -3.84 -6.58 -3.46
CA ASN A 58 -3.10 -7.53 -2.62
C ASN A 58 -3.43 -8.97 -3.00
N GLU A 59 -4.71 -9.31 -3.18
CA GLU A 59 -5.14 -10.66 -3.54
C GLU A 59 -4.68 -11.07 -4.94
N LEU A 60 -4.70 -10.17 -5.93
CA LEU A 60 -4.13 -10.44 -7.25
C LEU A 60 -2.62 -10.70 -7.19
N ILE A 61 -1.88 -9.95 -6.36
CA ILE A 61 -0.44 -10.14 -6.19
C ILE A 61 -0.14 -11.48 -5.51
N LYS A 62 -0.90 -11.84 -4.47
CA LYS A 62 -0.78 -13.16 -3.81
C LYS A 62 -1.04 -14.28 -4.81
N LEU A 63 -2.03 -14.13 -5.69
CA LEU A 63 -2.29 -15.07 -6.77
C LEU A 63 -1.11 -15.16 -7.75
N GLY A 64 -0.51 -14.03 -8.14
CA GLY A 64 0.67 -13.97 -8.99
C GLY A 64 1.89 -14.65 -8.37
N LEU A 65 2.10 -14.48 -7.07
CA LEU A 65 3.16 -15.18 -6.32
C LEU A 65 2.93 -16.70 -6.34
N ARG A 66 1.69 -17.15 -6.09
CA ARG A 66 1.33 -18.57 -6.20
C ARG A 66 1.59 -19.11 -7.60
N ALA A 67 1.19 -18.37 -8.63
CA ALA A 67 1.41 -18.76 -10.02
C ALA A 67 2.90 -18.91 -10.34
N ARG A 68 3.73 -17.95 -9.91
CA ARG A 68 5.18 -17.98 -10.11
C ARG A 68 5.83 -19.21 -9.47
N VAL A 69 5.43 -19.58 -8.24
CA VAL A 69 5.93 -20.80 -7.57
C VAL A 69 5.59 -22.05 -8.38
N GLN A 70 4.48 -22.04 -9.11
CA GLN A 70 4.06 -23.13 -9.99
C GLN A 70 4.63 -23.03 -11.42
N GLY A 71 5.55 -22.10 -11.68
CA GLY A 71 6.12 -21.88 -13.01
C GLY A 71 5.15 -21.25 -14.02
N ARG A 72 4.08 -20.61 -13.53
CA ARG A 72 3.05 -19.96 -14.34
C ARG A 72 3.11 -18.43 -14.19
N SER A 73 2.58 -17.71 -15.16
CA SER A 73 2.44 -16.25 -15.13
C SER A 73 0.97 -15.82 -15.16
N LEU A 74 0.69 -14.58 -14.73
CA LEU A 74 -0.61 -13.95 -14.86
C LEU A 74 -0.50 -12.74 -15.80
N ARG A 75 -1.51 -12.50 -16.63
CA ARG A 75 -1.66 -11.27 -17.41
C ARG A 75 -3.09 -10.73 -17.29
N ALA A 76 -3.25 -9.43 -17.13
CA ALA A 76 -4.56 -8.78 -17.14
C ALA A 76 -4.96 -8.38 -18.58
N ALA A 77 -6.17 -8.75 -18.99
CA ALA A 77 -6.75 -8.44 -20.30
C ALA A 77 -8.13 -7.79 -20.15
N ASN A 78 -8.59 -7.14 -21.23
CA ASN A 78 -9.85 -6.38 -21.25
C ASN A 78 -9.94 -5.35 -20.11
N VAL A 79 -8.81 -4.73 -19.80
CA VAL A 79 -8.71 -3.77 -18.68
C VAL A 79 -9.36 -2.46 -19.10
N SER A 80 -10.20 -1.88 -18.23
CA SER A 80 -10.79 -0.56 -18.46
C SER A 80 -9.73 0.54 -18.35
N PRO A 81 -9.89 1.71 -19.00
CA PRO A 81 -8.92 2.81 -18.88
C PRO A 81 -8.64 3.22 -17.42
N GLY A 82 -9.66 3.29 -16.58
CA GLY A 82 -9.49 3.59 -15.14
C GLY A 82 -8.66 2.53 -14.41
N LEU A 83 -8.88 1.25 -14.73
CA LEU A 83 -8.08 0.16 -14.16
C LEU A 83 -6.64 0.16 -14.66
N VAL A 84 -6.41 0.50 -15.94
CA VAL A 84 -5.04 0.66 -16.46
C VAL A 84 -4.29 1.73 -15.68
N ASN A 85 -4.94 2.86 -15.37
CA ASN A 85 -4.34 3.91 -14.55
C ASN A 85 -4.00 3.41 -13.14
N ILE A 86 -4.86 2.59 -12.53
CA ILE A 86 -4.60 2.00 -11.21
C ILE A 86 -3.41 1.03 -11.25
N PHE A 87 -3.33 0.15 -12.26
CA PHE A 87 -2.17 -0.75 -12.40
C PHE A 87 -0.87 0.04 -12.53
N ARG A 88 -0.86 1.12 -13.31
CA ARG A 88 0.31 1.99 -13.48
C ARG A 88 0.65 2.79 -12.22
N ALA A 89 -0.34 3.41 -11.58
CA ALA A 89 -0.16 4.21 -10.37
C ALA A 89 0.38 3.37 -9.20
N THR A 90 -0.05 2.11 -9.11
CA THR A 90 0.41 1.15 -8.09
C THR A 90 1.65 0.35 -8.51
N ARG A 91 2.17 0.60 -9.73
CA ARG A 91 3.29 -0.13 -10.33
C ARG A 91 3.09 -1.64 -10.40
N THR A 92 1.83 -2.08 -10.42
CA THR A 92 1.45 -3.49 -10.56
C THR A 92 1.33 -3.91 -12.03
N ASP A 93 1.44 -2.95 -12.96
CA ASP A 93 1.59 -3.18 -14.38
C ASP A 93 2.80 -4.04 -14.75
N GLU A 94 3.91 -3.96 -14.00
CA GLU A 94 5.06 -4.86 -14.16
C GLU A 94 4.73 -6.34 -13.85
N ALA A 95 3.74 -6.58 -12.99
CA ALA A 95 3.34 -7.94 -12.60
C ALA A 95 2.24 -8.52 -13.49
N PHE A 96 1.38 -7.67 -14.06
CA PHE A 96 0.18 -8.11 -14.77
C PHE A 96 0.12 -7.68 -16.25
N ALA A 97 1.02 -6.84 -16.73
CA ALA A 97 1.06 -6.34 -18.11
C ALA A 97 -0.35 -5.99 -18.66
N PRO A 98 -1.07 -5.03 -18.05
CA PRO A 98 -2.49 -4.80 -18.30
C PRO A 98 -2.75 -4.39 -19.75
N GLN A 99 -3.51 -5.20 -20.46
CA GLN A 99 -3.91 -4.96 -21.85
C GLN A 99 -5.31 -4.31 -21.89
N PRO A 100 -5.43 -3.08 -22.41
CA PRO A 100 -6.73 -2.44 -22.61
C PRO A 100 -7.62 -3.27 -23.54
N GLY A 101 -8.91 -3.36 -23.21
CA GLY A 101 -9.92 -3.92 -24.14
C GLY A 101 -10.48 -2.88 -25.12
N THR A 102 -11.52 -3.26 -25.86
CA THR A 102 -12.38 -2.35 -26.65
C THR A 102 -13.86 -2.44 -26.28
N GLY A 103 -14.20 -3.34 -25.35
CA GLY A 103 -15.57 -3.64 -24.95
C GLY A 103 -16.15 -2.64 -23.95
N PRO A 104 -17.47 -2.71 -23.68
CA PRO A 104 -18.07 -1.96 -22.60
C PRO A 104 -17.43 -2.37 -21.27
N TYR A 105 -17.10 -1.39 -20.43
CA TYR A 105 -16.52 -1.61 -19.11
C TYR A 105 -17.55 -1.32 -18.03
N SER A 106 -17.48 -2.10 -16.95
CA SER A 106 -18.33 -1.91 -15.77
C SER A 106 -17.70 -0.98 -14.73
N TYR A 107 -16.45 -0.57 -14.94
CA TYR A 107 -15.68 0.18 -13.94
C TYR A 107 -16.22 1.60 -13.74
N SER A 108 -16.56 1.94 -12.49
CA SER A 108 -17.17 3.24 -12.15
C SER A 108 -16.17 4.40 -12.25
N ARG A 109 -16.59 5.51 -12.87
CA ARG A 109 -15.83 6.77 -12.87
C ARG A 109 -15.61 7.33 -11.46
N ALA A 110 -16.61 7.21 -10.58
CA ALA A 110 -16.48 7.65 -9.19
C ALA A 110 -15.48 6.78 -8.42
N ALA A 111 -15.40 5.48 -8.71
CA ALA A 111 -14.37 4.62 -8.14
C ALA A 111 -12.98 5.03 -8.64
N ALA A 112 -12.83 5.39 -9.92
CA ALA A 112 -11.57 5.85 -10.48
C ALA A 112 -11.07 7.16 -9.85
N SER A 113 -11.96 8.11 -9.52
CA SER A 113 -11.55 9.41 -8.95
C SER A 113 -10.96 9.35 -7.53
N ALA A 114 -11.12 8.24 -6.82
CA ALA A 114 -10.48 8.03 -5.52
C ALA A 114 -8.99 7.64 -5.62
N TRP A 115 -8.53 7.29 -6.83
CA TRP A 115 -7.16 6.94 -7.12
C TRP A 115 -6.39 8.14 -7.67
N ALA A 116 -5.10 8.15 -7.38
CA ALA A 116 -4.19 9.12 -7.98
C ALA A 116 -3.89 8.75 -9.43
N GLU A 117 -3.71 9.77 -10.28
CA GLU A 117 -3.22 9.56 -11.64
C GLU A 117 -1.79 9.00 -11.63
N PRO A 118 -1.42 8.13 -12.59
CA PRO A 118 -0.08 7.55 -12.64
C PRO A 118 0.98 8.63 -12.88
N ILE A 119 2.10 8.51 -12.16
CA ILE A 119 3.27 9.38 -12.29
C ILE A 119 4.53 8.54 -12.48
N ASP A 120 5.49 9.07 -13.25
CA ASP A 120 6.80 8.45 -13.42
C ASP A 120 7.72 8.76 -12.23
N SER A 121 7.65 9.99 -11.72
CA SER A 121 8.38 10.46 -10.56
C SER A 121 7.58 11.45 -9.73
N ILE A 122 7.86 11.50 -8.43
CA ILE A 122 7.28 12.46 -7.51
C ILE A 122 7.85 13.85 -7.80
N VAL A 123 6.97 14.85 -7.92
CA VAL A 123 7.34 16.25 -8.05
C VAL A 123 6.73 17.03 -6.89
N LEU A 124 7.58 17.56 -6.01
CA LEU A 124 7.14 18.37 -4.89
C LEU A 124 6.87 19.81 -5.34
N ARG A 125 5.63 20.24 -5.12
CA ARG A 125 5.21 21.64 -5.36
C ARG A 125 5.27 22.49 -4.10
N GLU A 126 5.26 21.83 -2.95
CA GLU A 126 5.26 22.42 -1.62
C GLU A 126 6.19 21.59 -0.73
N VAL A 127 7.02 22.26 0.07
CA VAL A 127 7.80 21.64 1.12
C VAL A 127 7.39 22.32 2.43
N PRO A 128 6.59 21.67 3.28
CA PRO A 128 6.14 22.27 4.54
C PRO A 128 7.30 22.64 5.45
N ASP A 129 7.09 23.66 6.28
CA ASP A 129 8.12 24.14 7.22
C ASP A 129 8.61 23.02 8.15
N GLY A 130 9.94 22.93 8.30
CA GLY A 130 10.59 21.91 9.12
C GLY A 130 10.72 20.53 8.46
N ALA A 131 10.15 20.32 7.27
CA ALA A 131 10.37 19.11 6.50
C ALA A 131 11.77 19.13 5.86
N VAL A 132 12.43 17.97 5.80
CA VAL A 132 13.66 17.81 5.03
C VAL A 132 13.29 17.04 3.78
N ASN A 133 13.42 17.67 2.61
CA ASN A 133 13.25 16.99 1.32
C ASN A 133 14.63 16.53 0.82
N LEU A 134 14.92 15.24 0.93
CA LEU A 134 16.16 14.65 0.43
C LEU A 134 15.94 13.43 -0.46
N ASN A 135 15.02 12.53 -0.09
CA ASN A 135 14.80 11.26 -0.79
C ASN A 135 13.33 11.11 -1.23
N VAL A 136 12.78 12.15 -1.87
CA VAL A 136 11.38 12.16 -2.35
C VAL A 136 11.28 12.80 -3.73
N ASP A 137 11.66 14.07 -3.87
CA ASP A 137 11.54 14.78 -5.14
C ASP A 137 12.40 14.13 -6.24
N GLY A 138 11.80 13.94 -7.41
CA GLY A 138 12.41 13.28 -8.57
C GLY A 138 12.51 11.75 -8.49
N LEU A 139 12.10 11.11 -7.39
CA LEU A 139 12.13 9.65 -7.26
C LEU A 139 10.83 9.00 -7.76
N ALA A 140 10.94 7.81 -8.35
CA ALA A 140 9.77 7.04 -8.75
C ALA A 140 9.02 6.49 -7.51
N VAL A 141 7.70 6.31 -7.65
CA VAL A 141 6.92 5.52 -6.69
C VAL A 141 7.21 4.03 -6.92
N VAL A 142 7.21 3.24 -5.84
CA VAL A 142 7.47 1.80 -5.87
C VAL A 142 6.41 1.04 -5.08
N GLY A 143 5.93 -0.04 -5.69
CA GLY A 143 4.97 -0.96 -5.11
C GLY A 143 5.64 -2.25 -4.63
N PRO A 144 4.85 -3.22 -4.15
CA PRO A 144 5.35 -4.47 -3.56
C PRO A 144 6.04 -5.40 -4.57
N VAL A 145 6.06 -5.04 -5.86
CA VAL A 145 6.71 -5.83 -6.91
C VAL A 145 8.08 -5.27 -7.32
N GLN A 146 8.46 -4.07 -6.83
CA GLN A 146 9.74 -3.41 -7.11
C GLN A 146 10.77 -3.49 -5.96
N GLY A 147 10.45 -4.13 -4.83
CA GLY A 147 11.38 -4.23 -3.69
C GLY A 147 12.21 -5.51 -3.66
N PHE A 148 13.29 -5.50 -2.89
CA PHE A 148 14.20 -6.63 -2.71
C PHE A 148 13.69 -7.74 -1.77
N GLY A 149 13.15 -7.36 -0.62
CA GLY A 149 12.95 -8.28 0.52
C GLY A 149 11.82 -9.29 0.38
N GLN A 150 11.55 -9.99 1.49
CA GLN A 150 10.34 -10.80 1.63
C GLN A 150 9.10 -9.93 1.64
N LEU A 151 8.00 -10.39 1.05
CA LEU A 151 6.72 -9.67 1.05
C LEU A 151 5.91 -10.03 2.29
N TRP A 152 5.58 -9.01 3.07
CA TRP A 152 4.81 -9.12 4.30
C TRP A 152 3.48 -8.40 4.17
N GLU A 153 2.43 -9.04 4.68
CA GLU A 153 1.16 -8.40 5.00
C GLU A 153 1.08 -8.24 6.53
N LYS A 154 0.88 -7.02 7.02
CA LYS A 154 0.77 -6.71 8.45
C LYS A 154 -0.54 -5.97 8.69
N THR A 155 -1.42 -6.53 9.50
CA THR A 155 -2.73 -5.96 9.82
C THR A 155 -2.76 -5.58 11.30
N TYR A 156 -3.08 -4.32 11.58
CA TYR A 156 -3.27 -3.75 12.90
C TYR A 156 -4.72 -3.31 13.03
N ARG A 157 -5.39 -3.66 14.14
CA ARG A 157 -6.79 -3.29 14.37
C ARG A 157 -6.99 -2.81 15.79
N VAL A 158 -7.78 -1.74 15.92
CA VAL A 158 -8.30 -1.27 17.21
C VAL A 158 -9.82 -1.18 17.11
N ARG A 159 -10.51 -1.70 18.12
CA ARG A 159 -11.96 -1.56 18.25
C ARG A 159 -12.25 -0.34 19.10
N LEU A 160 -12.97 0.63 18.56
CA LEU A 160 -13.29 1.90 19.24
C LEU A 160 -14.51 1.72 20.17
N SER A 161 -14.44 0.70 21.03
CA SER A 161 -15.55 0.29 21.91
C SER A 161 -15.88 1.39 22.92
N GLY A 162 -17.17 1.71 23.05
CA GLY A 162 -17.62 2.80 23.93
C GLY A 162 -17.68 4.18 23.27
N SER A 163 -17.21 4.30 22.03
CA SER A 163 -17.44 5.49 21.18
C SER A 163 -18.62 5.27 20.24
N ARG A 164 -19.30 6.36 19.86
CA ARG A 164 -20.33 6.37 18.80
C ARG A 164 -19.77 6.77 17.44
N VAL A 165 -18.45 6.90 17.32
CA VAL A 165 -17.76 7.24 16.09
C VAL A 165 -18.10 6.24 14.99
N THR A 166 -18.47 6.74 13.82
CA THR A 166 -18.70 5.96 12.61
C THR A 166 -17.37 5.64 11.90
N PRO A 167 -17.32 4.64 11.01
CA PRO A 167 -16.12 4.38 10.20
C PRO A 167 -15.61 5.60 9.43
N LYS A 168 -16.51 6.37 8.81
CA LYS A 168 -16.15 7.58 8.06
C LYS A 168 -15.55 8.66 8.96
N GLU A 169 -16.11 8.87 10.15
CA GLU A 169 -15.55 9.82 11.12
C GLU A 169 -14.17 9.38 11.63
N ALA A 170 -13.94 8.07 11.82
CA ALA A 170 -12.64 7.56 12.21
C ALA A 170 -11.57 7.78 11.12
N VAL A 171 -11.93 7.56 9.84
CA VAL A 171 -11.04 7.82 8.69
C VAL A 171 -10.80 9.32 8.51
N ALA A 172 -11.84 10.14 8.66
CA ALA A 172 -11.71 11.59 8.63
C ALA A 172 -10.75 12.10 9.72
N ALA A 173 -10.90 11.62 10.96
CA ALA A 173 -10.00 11.96 12.06
C ALA A 173 -8.56 11.52 11.78
N LEU A 174 -8.36 10.31 11.23
CA LEU A 174 -7.04 9.86 10.78
C LEU A 174 -6.42 10.80 9.76
N LYS A 175 -7.20 11.28 8.76
CA LYS A 175 -6.71 12.19 7.73
C LYS A 175 -6.36 13.57 8.28
N THR A 176 -7.25 14.14 9.09
CA THR A 176 -7.11 15.49 9.64
C THR A 176 -6.00 15.58 10.68
N HIS A 177 -5.86 14.54 11.52
CA HIS A 177 -4.96 14.54 12.66
C HIS A 177 -3.72 13.67 12.46
N PHE A 178 -3.45 13.21 11.23
CA PHE A 178 -2.38 12.25 10.95
C PHE A 178 -1.03 12.61 11.59
N PRO A 179 -0.54 13.86 11.51
CA PRO A 179 0.72 14.25 12.13
C PRO A 179 0.72 14.16 13.66
N SER A 180 -0.38 14.55 14.33
CA SER A 180 -0.47 14.52 15.79
C SER A 180 -0.69 13.12 16.36
N LEU A 181 -1.09 12.16 15.53
CA LEU A 181 -1.24 10.75 15.92
C LEU A 181 0.09 9.98 15.85
N GLN A 182 1.15 10.56 15.30
CA GLN A 182 2.46 9.90 15.19
C GLN A 182 3.20 9.89 16.53
N PRO A 183 4.05 8.87 16.77
CA PRO A 183 4.93 8.90 17.92
C PRO A 183 6.00 9.99 17.78
N PRO A 184 6.57 10.53 18.87
CA PRO A 184 7.43 11.72 18.84
C PRO A 184 8.66 11.64 17.92
N GLN A 185 9.18 10.45 17.70
CA GLN A 185 10.34 10.17 16.84
C GLN A 185 10.03 10.20 15.33
N ASN A 186 8.74 10.31 14.96
CA ASN A 186 8.26 10.19 13.60
C ASN A 186 7.43 11.43 13.22
N ARG A 187 7.93 12.26 12.30
CA ARG A 187 7.22 13.47 11.87
C ARG A 187 6.76 13.34 10.43
N PHE A 188 5.45 13.52 10.24
CA PHE A 188 4.79 13.53 8.93
C PHE A 188 4.39 14.95 8.59
N PHE A 189 4.68 15.37 7.35
CA PHE A 189 4.42 16.71 6.85
C PHE A 189 3.55 16.61 5.59
N PRO A 190 2.22 16.55 5.73
CA PRO A 190 1.31 16.67 4.60
C PRO A 190 1.40 18.06 3.97
N THR A 191 1.09 18.16 2.67
CA THR A 191 0.90 19.46 2.02
C THR A 191 -0.32 20.19 2.60
N SER A 192 -0.48 21.46 2.24
CA SER A 192 -1.69 22.24 2.51
C SER A 192 -3.00 21.59 2.03
N ARG A 193 -2.93 20.63 1.10
CA ARG A 193 -4.09 19.87 0.58
C ARG A 193 -4.40 18.60 1.40
N GLY A 194 -3.58 18.29 2.40
CA GLY A 194 -3.80 17.16 3.31
C GLY A 194 -3.60 15.80 2.65
N ILE A 195 -4.36 14.81 3.11
CA ILE A 195 -4.32 13.45 2.56
C ILE A 195 -5.37 13.32 1.45
N ALA A 196 -4.96 13.64 0.23
CA ALA A 196 -5.77 13.55 -0.98
C ALA A 196 -5.02 12.82 -2.10
N PRO A 197 -5.71 12.17 -3.06
CA PRO A 197 -5.05 11.42 -4.12
C PRO A 197 -4.04 12.29 -4.89
N GLY A 198 -2.82 11.79 -5.06
CA GLY A 198 -1.74 12.48 -5.75
C GLY A 198 -0.86 13.36 -4.84
N GLU A 199 -1.30 13.66 -3.61
CA GLU A 199 -0.51 14.45 -2.66
C GLU A 199 0.64 13.65 -2.05
N VAL A 200 1.63 14.38 -1.53
CA VAL A 200 2.83 13.80 -0.92
C VAL A 200 2.88 14.18 0.56
N VAL A 201 3.29 13.24 1.40
CA VAL A 201 3.55 13.47 2.81
C VAL A 201 5.03 13.21 3.07
N LEU A 202 5.79 14.26 3.40
CA LEU A 202 7.21 14.11 3.74
C LEU A 202 7.34 13.49 5.14
N ILE A 203 8.41 12.72 5.34
CA ILE A 203 8.66 11.98 6.58
C ILE A 203 10.08 12.26 7.04
N ASN A 204 10.21 12.72 8.29
CA ASN A 204 11.47 12.72 9.03
C ASN A 204 11.33 11.77 10.21
N ALA A 205 12.03 10.64 10.18
CA ALA A 205 11.96 9.61 11.20
C ALA A 205 13.35 9.32 11.79
N HIS A 206 13.43 9.14 13.10
CA HIS A 206 14.65 8.67 13.75
C HIS A 206 14.63 7.15 13.87
N THR A 207 15.67 6.51 13.33
CA THR A 207 15.92 5.07 13.52
C THR A 207 17.13 4.88 14.43
N PRO A 208 17.41 3.65 14.90
CA PRO A 208 18.67 3.36 15.59
C PRO A 208 19.93 3.68 14.75
N ALA A 209 19.81 3.75 13.42
CA ALA A 209 20.91 4.10 12.51
C ALA A 209 20.97 5.61 12.17
N GLY A 210 20.14 6.43 12.81
CA GLY A 210 20.09 7.89 12.62
C GLY A 210 18.86 8.37 11.88
N LEU A 211 18.89 9.64 11.46
CA LEU A 211 17.76 10.27 10.76
C LEU A 211 17.54 9.63 9.38
N VAL A 212 16.28 9.39 9.03
CA VAL A 212 15.80 9.08 7.69
C VAL A 212 14.87 10.20 7.26
N SER A 213 15.20 10.85 6.15
CA SER A 213 14.33 11.80 5.45
C SER A 213 13.81 11.12 4.18
N THR A 214 12.50 10.98 4.06
CA THR A 214 11.83 10.33 2.94
C THR A 214 10.40 10.87 2.84
N GLY A 215 9.46 10.12 2.29
CA GLY A 215 8.06 10.50 2.19
C GLY A 215 7.19 9.35 1.72
N VAL A 216 5.92 9.62 1.56
CA VAL A 216 4.93 8.73 0.94
C VAL A 216 4.03 9.52 0.01
N TRP A 217 3.52 8.84 -1.01
CA TRP A 217 2.58 9.37 -1.99
C TRP A 217 1.19 8.79 -1.75
N VAL A 218 0.15 9.62 -1.79
CA VAL A 218 -1.23 9.19 -1.57
C VAL A 218 -1.78 8.60 -2.87
N VAL A 219 -1.68 7.27 -3.02
CA VAL A 219 -2.17 6.57 -4.21
C VAL A 219 -3.69 6.43 -4.23
N HIS A 220 -4.33 6.43 -3.06
CA HIS A 220 -5.78 6.33 -2.93
C HIS A 220 -6.29 7.11 -1.72
N ALA A 221 -7.43 7.78 -1.83
CA ALA A 221 -8.17 8.31 -0.70
C ALA A 221 -9.66 8.56 -1.03
N ASP A 222 -10.56 8.04 -0.20
CA ASP A 222 -12.01 8.26 -0.22
C ASP A 222 -12.56 8.37 1.22
N ASP A 223 -13.88 8.47 1.40
CA ASP A 223 -14.48 8.61 2.74
C ASP A 223 -14.16 7.44 3.69
N ASP A 224 -13.91 6.26 3.12
CA ASP A 224 -13.80 5.01 3.87
C ASP A 224 -12.33 4.57 4.06
N SER A 225 -11.39 5.18 3.33
CA SER A 225 -9.99 4.79 3.35
C SER A 225 -9.00 5.83 2.80
N PHE A 226 -7.72 5.60 3.08
CA PHE A 226 -6.62 6.16 2.29
C PHE A 226 -5.43 5.20 2.28
N THR A 227 -4.59 5.31 1.25
CA THR A 227 -3.40 4.47 1.09
C THR A 227 -2.20 5.33 0.72
N PHE A 228 -1.11 5.09 1.45
CA PHE A 228 0.21 5.61 1.14
C PHE A 228 1.02 4.58 0.38
N MET A 229 1.74 5.03 -0.64
CA MET A 229 2.72 4.27 -1.41
C MET A 229 4.09 4.92 -1.27
N THR A 230 5.14 4.10 -1.30
CA THR A 230 6.50 4.53 -0.97
C THR A 230 7.29 4.97 -2.21
N PRO A 231 8.20 5.96 -2.11
CA PRO A 231 9.18 6.26 -3.16
C PRO A 231 10.35 5.25 -3.17
N GLN A 232 11.13 5.24 -4.25
CA GLN A 232 12.42 4.54 -4.30
C GLN A 232 13.29 4.91 -3.09
N GLY A 233 14.01 3.93 -2.55
CA GLY A 233 14.93 4.16 -1.43
C GLY A 233 14.29 4.30 -0.05
N HIS A 234 12.96 4.43 0.04
CA HIS A 234 12.23 4.30 1.30
C HIS A 234 12.52 2.92 1.94
N PRO A 235 12.53 2.77 3.28
CA PRO A 235 12.82 1.48 3.93
C PRO A 235 11.98 0.30 3.41
N GLU A 236 10.72 0.59 3.09
CA GLU A 236 9.79 -0.34 2.46
C GLU A 236 9.53 0.02 1.00
N SER A 237 9.17 -1.02 0.23
CA SER A 237 8.64 -0.94 -1.12
C SER A 237 7.26 -1.61 -1.13
N GLY A 238 6.21 -0.82 -1.31
CA GLY A 238 4.83 -1.24 -1.16
C GLY A 238 3.91 -0.11 -0.72
N TRP A 239 2.86 -0.49 0.02
CA TRP A 239 1.88 0.47 0.52
C TRP A 239 1.38 0.14 1.92
N VAL A 240 0.79 1.15 2.57
CA VAL A 240 0.05 1.03 3.82
C VAL A 240 -1.30 1.71 3.68
N SER A 241 -2.36 0.99 4.05
CA SER A 241 -3.74 1.41 3.90
C SER A 241 -4.41 1.59 5.26
N PHE A 242 -5.13 2.69 5.42
CA PHE A 242 -5.88 3.07 6.59
C PHE A 242 -7.36 2.99 6.26
N THR A 243 -8.10 2.25 7.07
CA THR A 243 -9.51 1.92 6.82
C THR A 243 -10.26 1.88 8.13
N ALA A 244 -11.58 2.07 8.07
CA ALA A 244 -12.44 1.72 9.18
C ALA A 244 -13.71 1.04 8.65
N PHE A 245 -14.30 0.17 9.47
CA PHE A 245 -15.53 -0.54 9.14
C PHE A 245 -16.30 -0.91 10.41
N GLU A 246 -17.58 -1.22 10.26
CA GLU A 246 -18.37 -1.75 11.37
C GLU A 246 -18.14 -3.25 11.54
N GLU A 247 -17.90 -3.69 12.76
CA GLU A 247 -17.80 -5.11 13.12
C GLU A 247 -18.48 -5.34 14.47
N HIS A 248 -19.51 -6.17 14.51
CA HIS A 248 -20.31 -6.44 15.72
C HIS A 248 -20.77 -5.15 16.44
N GLY A 249 -21.34 -4.20 15.68
CA GLY A 249 -21.89 -2.96 16.22
C GLY A 249 -20.87 -1.95 16.77
N ASN A 250 -19.57 -2.14 16.49
CA ASN A 250 -18.51 -1.20 16.85
C ASN A 250 -17.72 -0.80 15.61
N THR A 251 -17.22 0.43 15.57
CA THR A 251 -16.23 0.86 14.58
C THR A 251 -14.88 0.24 14.90
N VAL A 252 -14.30 -0.42 13.89
CA VAL A 252 -12.95 -0.97 13.90
C VAL A 252 -12.10 -0.14 12.96
N ALA A 253 -11.06 0.51 13.48
CA ALA A 253 -10.03 1.15 12.67
C ALA A 253 -8.90 0.15 12.40
N GLN A 254 -8.41 0.15 11.16
CA GLN A 254 -7.42 -0.79 10.66
C GLN A 254 -6.31 -0.09 9.88
N VAL A 255 -5.08 -0.45 10.19
CA VAL A 255 -3.91 -0.20 9.33
C VAL A 255 -3.48 -1.53 8.72
N LYS A 256 -3.31 -1.59 7.40
CA LYS A 256 -2.79 -2.77 6.72
C LYS A 256 -1.61 -2.39 5.83
N GLY A 257 -0.42 -2.86 6.20
CA GLY A 257 0.78 -2.77 5.37
C GLY A 257 0.90 -3.97 4.44
N PHE A 258 1.28 -3.73 3.19
CA PHE A 258 1.58 -4.75 2.20
C PHE A 258 2.85 -4.35 1.45
N ALA A 259 3.99 -4.80 1.98
CA ALA A 259 5.28 -4.28 1.57
C ALA A 259 6.41 -5.28 1.84
N ARG A 260 7.51 -5.07 1.14
CA ARG A 260 8.80 -5.75 1.36
C ARG A 260 9.89 -4.72 1.62
N ALA A 261 11.06 -5.16 2.07
CA ALA A 261 12.22 -4.28 2.12
C ALA A 261 12.57 -3.77 0.72
N ASN A 262 12.93 -2.49 0.60
CA ASN A 262 13.26 -1.89 -0.69
C ASN A 262 14.57 -2.43 -1.27
N ASP A 263 15.58 -2.61 -0.40
CA ASP A 263 16.92 -3.03 -0.76
C ASP A 263 17.51 -4.05 0.26
N PRO A 264 18.66 -4.68 -0.05
CA PRO A 264 19.28 -5.68 0.82
C PRO A 264 19.71 -5.18 2.21
N ILE A 265 20.06 -3.91 2.35
CA ILE A 265 20.50 -3.34 3.63
C ILE A 265 19.30 -3.19 4.55
N TYR A 266 18.18 -2.69 4.03
CA TYR A 266 16.93 -2.66 4.80
C TYR A 266 16.43 -4.07 5.15
N GLU A 267 16.51 -5.03 4.22
CA GLU A 267 16.14 -6.42 4.50
C GLU A 267 16.97 -7.00 5.65
N LEU A 268 18.29 -6.79 5.63
CA LEU A 268 19.17 -7.20 6.73
C LEU A 268 18.79 -6.50 8.05
N GLY A 269 18.54 -5.19 8.01
CA GLY A 269 18.12 -4.40 9.16
C GLY A 269 16.81 -4.92 9.78
N PHE A 270 15.80 -5.20 8.94
CA PHE A 270 14.52 -5.76 9.38
C PHE A 270 14.65 -7.16 9.96
N ARG A 271 15.60 -7.98 9.49
CA ARG A 271 15.88 -9.31 10.06
C ARG A 271 16.61 -9.24 11.40
N LEU A 272 17.60 -8.37 11.54
CA LEU A 272 18.45 -8.28 12.73
C LEU A 272 17.79 -7.54 13.89
N ILE A 273 17.19 -6.38 13.63
CA ILE A 273 16.56 -5.52 14.65
C ILE A 273 15.07 -5.89 14.81
N GLY A 274 14.52 -6.63 13.84
CA GLY A 274 13.10 -6.89 13.71
C GLY A 274 12.38 -5.71 13.06
N SER A 275 11.25 -5.96 12.38
CA SER A 275 10.30 -4.92 11.92
C SER A 275 9.60 -4.15 13.06
N ARG A 276 10.16 -4.21 14.28
CA ARG A 276 9.56 -3.75 15.54
C ARG A 276 9.31 -2.25 15.57
N GLU A 277 10.19 -1.45 14.97
CA GLU A 277 9.99 0.01 14.96
C GLU A 277 8.75 0.40 14.16
N GLN A 278 8.56 -0.19 12.97
CA GLN A 278 7.34 0.03 12.21
C GLN A 278 6.11 -0.50 12.95
N GLU A 279 6.20 -1.71 13.51
CA GLU A 279 5.10 -2.32 14.25
C GLU A 279 4.64 -1.39 15.40
N ARG A 280 5.59 -0.76 16.12
CA ARG A 280 5.28 0.22 17.17
C ARG A 280 4.65 1.49 16.64
N ILE A 281 5.09 2.00 15.48
CA ILE A 281 4.50 3.21 14.88
C ILE A 281 3.01 3.00 14.61
N TRP A 282 2.62 1.90 13.95
CA TRP A 282 1.22 1.68 13.60
C TRP A 282 0.34 1.30 14.79
N VAL A 283 0.90 0.60 15.78
CA VAL A 283 0.23 0.41 17.08
C VAL A 283 -0.02 1.78 17.73
N HIS A 284 1.00 2.63 17.84
CA HIS A 284 0.87 3.94 18.45
C HIS A 284 -0.16 4.82 17.73
N VAL A 285 -0.17 4.85 16.40
CA VAL A 285 -1.15 5.62 15.63
C VAL A 285 -2.59 5.20 15.95
N LEU A 286 -2.85 3.89 16.04
CA LEU A 286 -4.18 3.38 16.38
C LEU A 286 -4.54 3.59 17.86
N GLU A 287 -3.57 3.52 18.77
CA GLU A 287 -3.76 3.86 20.18
C GLU A 287 -4.09 5.34 20.36
N SER A 288 -3.35 6.22 19.70
CA SER A 288 -3.58 7.66 19.68
C SER A 288 -4.95 8.01 19.05
N LEU A 289 -5.37 7.28 18.02
CA LEU A 289 -6.72 7.43 17.45
C LEU A 289 -7.81 7.04 18.46
N ALA A 290 -7.62 5.93 19.17
CA ALA A 290 -8.56 5.51 20.21
C ALA A 290 -8.65 6.55 21.35
N GLN A 291 -7.50 7.07 21.79
CA GLN A 291 -7.43 8.15 22.79
C GLN A 291 -8.12 9.43 22.30
N HIS A 292 -7.97 9.79 21.03
CA HIS A 292 -8.68 10.93 20.43
C HIS A 292 -10.20 10.81 20.56
N PHE A 293 -10.74 9.59 20.48
CA PHE A 293 -12.17 9.31 20.70
C PHE A 293 -12.54 8.98 22.15
N GLY A 294 -11.61 9.16 23.10
CA GLY A 294 -11.86 8.95 24.53
C GLY A 294 -12.03 7.49 24.94
N VAL A 295 -11.52 6.53 24.17
CA VAL A 295 -11.65 5.09 24.43
C VAL A 295 -10.28 4.39 24.55
N PRO A 296 -10.19 3.26 25.26
CA PRO A 296 -8.94 2.50 25.35
C PRO A 296 -8.48 1.97 23.97
N GLY A 297 -7.19 2.10 23.68
CA GLY A 297 -6.57 1.61 22.45
C GLY A 297 -5.92 0.25 22.61
N TRP A 298 -6.67 -0.85 22.53
CA TRP A 298 -6.07 -2.20 22.49
C TRP A 298 -5.88 -2.66 21.06
N VAL A 299 -4.67 -2.48 20.54
CA VAL A 299 -4.33 -2.86 19.17
C VAL A 299 -3.98 -4.33 19.09
N ARG A 300 -4.65 -5.05 18.18
CA ARG A 300 -4.26 -6.41 17.77
C ARG A 300 -3.48 -6.32 16.47
N MET A 301 -2.34 -7.02 16.42
CA MET A 301 -1.51 -7.13 15.22
C MET A 301 -1.40 -8.58 14.77
N HIS A 302 -1.56 -8.79 13.46
CA HIS A 302 -1.26 -10.04 12.78
C HIS A 302 -0.33 -9.76 11.60
N LYS A 303 0.63 -10.65 11.35
CA LYS A 303 1.49 -10.58 10.17
C LYS A 303 1.67 -11.92 9.50
N THR A 304 1.74 -11.89 8.19
CA THR A 304 1.92 -13.07 7.33
C THR A 304 3.01 -12.76 6.30
N CYS A 305 3.98 -13.66 6.15
CA CYS A 305 4.88 -13.63 5.00
C CYS A 305 4.14 -14.25 3.83
N VAL A 306 3.79 -13.43 2.83
CA VAL A 306 3.02 -13.84 1.65
C VAL A 306 3.92 -14.15 0.45
N GLY A 307 5.19 -13.74 0.51
CA GLY A 307 6.21 -14.04 -0.49
C GLY A 307 7.58 -14.19 0.17
N PRO A 308 8.08 -15.41 0.40
CA PRO A 308 9.31 -15.65 1.14
C PRO A 308 10.59 -15.37 0.32
N ASP A 309 10.47 -15.22 -0.99
CA ASP A 309 11.59 -15.04 -1.91
C ASP A 309 12.19 -13.63 -1.87
N LEU A 310 13.50 -13.56 -2.07
CA LEU A 310 14.23 -12.31 -2.30
C LEU A 310 14.33 -12.01 -3.80
N GLN A 311 14.12 -10.75 -4.16
CA GLN A 311 14.20 -10.28 -5.54
C GLN A 311 15.60 -9.75 -5.86
N TRP A 312 16.52 -10.63 -6.24
CA TRP A 312 17.91 -10.26 -6.54
C TRP A 312 18.06 -9.29 -7.71
N ASN A 313 17.10 -9.27 -8.63
CA ASN A 313 17.04 -8.24 -9.69
C ASN A 313 16.83 -6.82 -9.15
N GLN A 314 16.42 -6.67 -7.88
CA GLN A 314 16.23 -5.39 -7.18
C GLN A 314 17.40 -5.00 -6.28
N VAL A 315 18.54 -5.69 -6.35
CA VAL A 315 19.73 -5.40 -5.51
C VAL A 315 20.24 -3.96 -5.69
N ALA A 316 20.11 -3.41 -6.91
CA ALA A 316 20.55 -2.06 -7.25
C ALA A 316 19.76 -0.95 -6.53
N ASN A 317 18.62 -1.28 -5.92
CA ASN A 317 17.83 -0.32 -5.13
C ASN A 317 18.63 0.30 -3.97
N VAL A 318 19.69 -0.37 -3.51
CA VAL A 318 20.62 0.16 -2.51
C VAL A 318 21.18 1.54 -2.89
N TRP A 319 21.27 1.84 -4.20
CA TRP A 319 21.69 3.15 -4.70
C TRP A 319 20.80 4.29 -4.19
N TYR A 320 19.51 4.03 -3.97
CA TYR A 320 18.52 5.00 -3.54
C TYR A 320 18.32 5.02 -2.02
N ASN A 321 18.99 4.15 -1.25
CA ASN A 321 18.75 3.95 0.17
C ASN A 321 18.67 5.27 0.96
N ALA A 322 17.48 5.61 1.44
CA ALA A 322 17.20 6.88 2.10
C ALA A 322 17.99 7.08 3.39
N GLN A 323 18.18 6.03 4.20
CA GLN A 323 18.98 6.10 5.43
C GLN A 323 20.42 6.49 5.12
N ILE A 324 21.07 5.81 4.17
CA ILE A 324 22.46 6.11 3.77
C ILE A 324 22.56 7.53 3.23
N ARG A 325 21.67 7.91 2.31
CA ARG A 325 21.67 9.23 1.70
C ARG A 325 21.44 10.35 2.72
N THR A 326 20.51 10.15 3.67
CA THR A 326 20.27 11.11 4.76
C THR A 326 21.48 11.26 5.66
N VAL A 327 22.07 10.15 6.13
CA VAL A 327 23.25 10.20 7.00
C VAL A 327 24.43 10.88 6.30
N LEU A 328 24.71 10.54 5.04
CA LEU A 328 25.79 11.19 4.27
C LEU A 328 25.54 12.69 4.07
N SER A 329 24.30 13.09 3.79
CA SER A 329 23.92 14.50 3.66
C SER A 329 24.09 15.26 4.99
N SER A 330 23.66 14.68 6.11
CA SER A 330 23.83 15.24 7.44
C SER A 330 25.30 15.42 7.82
N LEU A 331 26.15 14.41 7.54
CA LEU A 331 27.59 14.50 7.77
C LEU A 331 28.23 15.60 6.93
N ARG A 332 27.91 15.67 5.62
CA ARG A 332 28.44 16.73 4.74
C ARG A 332 28.08 18.13 5.25
N ARG A 333 26.85 18.32 5.73
CA ARG A 333 26.43 19.61 6.32
C ARG A 333 27.22 19.94 7.59
N ALA A 334 27.44 18.97 8.47
CA ALA A 334 28.20 19.17 9.70
C ALA A 334 29.69 19.51 9.47
N PHE A 335 30.28 19.03 8.37
CA PHE A 335 31.66 19.37 7.99
C PHE A 335 31.78 20.64 7.12
N SER A 336 30.67 21.21 6.66
CA SER A 336 30.66 22.46 5.87
C SER A 336 30.25 23.69 6.70
N SER A 337 29.93 23.51 7.97
CA SER A 337 29.62 24.54 8.98
C SER A 337 30.78 24.73 9.94
#